data_AF-A0A098EBF8-F1
#
_entry.id   AF-A0A098EBF8-F1
#
_cell.length_a   1.000
_cell.length_b   1.000
_cell.length_c   1.000
_cell.angle_alpha   90.00
_cell.angle_beta   90.00
_cell.angle_gamma   90.00
#
_symmetry.space_group_name_H-M   'P 1'
#
loop_
_entity.id
_entity.type
_entity.pdbx_description
1 polymer ?
#
loop_
_entity_poly.entity_id
_entity_poly.type
_entity_poly.pdbx_seq_one_letter_code
_entity_poly.pdbx_strand_id
1 'polypeptide(L)' 'MLNAHNNLGNLLGDLKRFEEAEKEYREAIRLNPNYADAHNNLGNLLGDLKRFEEAEKEYREAIRLNPNYVNP' A
#
# COMPACT_ATOMS: atom_id res chain seq x y z
N MET A 1 -0.09 12.00 -10.52
CA MET A 1 0.60 12.25 -9.23
C MET A 1 0.43 11.08 -8.27
N LEU A 2 -0.79 10.58 -8.06
CA LEU A 2 -1.06 9.34 -7.33
C LEU A 2 -0.14 8.16 -7.69
N ASN A 3 -0.05 7.82 -8.99
CA ASN A 3 0.78 6.72 -9.46
C ASN A 3 2.29 6.97 -9.24
N ALA A 4 2.73 8.22 -9.14
CA ALA A 4 4.14 8.54 -8.90
C ALA A 4 4.55 8.28 -7.45
N HIS A 5 3.70 8.66 -6.48
CA HIS A 5 3.91 8.30 -5.06
C HIS A 5 3.92 6.79 -4.86
N ASN A 6 2.97 6.06 -5.47
CA ASN A 6 2.96 4.59 -5.39
C ASN A 6 4.22 3.96 -6.01
N ASN A 7 4.63 4.41 -7.20
CA ASN A 7 5.83 3.87 -7.85
C ASN A 7 7.11 4.21 -7.09
N LEU A 8 7.20 5.40 -6.49
CA LEU A 8 8.31 5.77 -5.62
C LEU A 8 8.32 4.91 -4.34
N GLY A 9 7.15 4.67 -3.75
CA GLY A 9 6.98 3.75 -2.62
C GLY A 9 7.50 2.34 -2.94
N ASN A 10 7.15 1.79 -4.11
CA ASN A 10 7.65 0.49 -4.58
C ASN A 10 9.19 0.49 -4.66
N LEU A 11 9.77 1.48 -5.35
CA LEU A 11 11.23 1.60 -5.48
C LEU A 11 11.93 1.73 -4.12
N LEU A 12 11.36 2.49 -3.19
CA LEU A 12 11.91 2.64 -1.84
C LEU A 12 11.83 1.33 -1.05
N GLY A 13 10.76 0.55 -1.23
CA GLY A 13 10.62 -0.80 -0.68
C GLY A 13 11.70 -1.74 -1.18
N ASP A 14 11.96 -1.75 -2.50
CA ASP A 14 13.03 -2.54 -3.11
C ASP A 14 14.42 -2.16 -2.56
N LEU A 15 14.61 -0.88 -2.23
CA LEU A 15 15.82 -0.35 -1.59
C LEU A 15 15.86 -0.56 -0.06
N LYS A 16 14.84 -1.22 0.53
CA LYS A 16 14.68 -1.43 1.98
C LYS A 16 14.57 -0.16 2.81
N ARG A 17 14.17 0.96 2.20
CA ARG A 17 13.90 2.25 2.85
C ARG A 17 12.45 2.30 3.29
N PHE A 18 12.11 1.45 4.25
CA PHE A 18 10.72 1.10 4.55
C PHE A 18 9.90 2.26 5.13
N GLU A 19 10.47 3.12 6.00
CA GLU A 19 9.70 4.26 6.52
C GLU A 19 9.33 5.26 5.41
N GLU A 20 10.23 5.46 4.45
CA GLU A 20 9.99 6.34 3.31
C GLU A 20 8.98 5.73 2.34
N ALA A 21 9.07 4.43 2.08
CA ALA A 21 8.09 3.72 1.27
C ALA A 21 6.67 3.83 1.85
N GLU A 22 6.53 3.62 3.17
CA GLU A 22 5.25 3.78 3.86
C GLU A 22 4.69 5.19 3.72
N LYS A 23 5.54 6.22 3.87
CA LYS A 23 5.13 7.62 3.72
C LYS A 23 4.56 7.89 2.32
N GLU A 24 5.22 7.38 1.28
CA GLU A 24 4.78 7.58 -0.10
C GLU A 24 3.46 6.86 -0.40
N TYR A 25 3.26 5.63 0.08
CA TYR A 25 1.97 4.95 -0.07
C TYR A 25 0.85 5.67 0.69
N ARG A 26 1.10 6.14 1.91
CA ARG A 26 0.11 6.91 2.67
C ARG A 26 -0.24 8.23 1.99
N GLU A 27 0.71 8.89 1.34
CA GLU A 27 0.44 10.09 0.56
C GLU A 27 -0.37 9.78 -0.71
N ALA A 28 -0.09 8.66 -1.38
CA ALA A 28 -0.93 8.17 -2.48
C ALA A 28 -2.38 7.96 -2.00
N ILE A 29 -2.58 7.26 -0.89
CA ILE A 29 -3.92 7.04 -0.29
C ILE A 29 -4.57 8.37 0.12
N ARG A 30 -3.82 9.31 0.69
CA ARG A 30 -4.35 10.64 1.07
C ARG A 30 -4.86 11.42 -0.15
N LEU A 31 -4.15 11.35 -1.27
CA LEU A 31 -4.52 12.00 -2.52
C LEU A 31 -5.69 11.31 -3.22
N ASN A 32 -5.78 9.98 -3.12
CA ASN A 32 -6.92 9.21 -3.60
C ASN A 32 -7.23 8.03 -2.67
N PRO A 33 -8.20 8.19 -1.75
CA PRO A 33 -8.60 7.12 -0.83
C PRO A 33 -9.21 5.90 -1.52
N ASN A 34 -9.56 5.99 -2.80
CA ASN A 34 -10.09 4.86 -3.57
C ASN A 34 -9.00 4.13 -4.38
N TYR A 35 -7.71 4.42 -4.12
CA TYR A 35 -6.61 3.80 -4.86
C TYR A 35 -6.25 2.43 -4.31
N ALA A 36 -6.94 1.41 -4.80
CA ALA A 36 -6.81 0.04 -4.29
C ALA A 36 -5.38 -0.52 -4.37
N ASP A 37 -4.60 -0.19 -5.41
CA ASP A 37 -3.19 -0.62 -5.52
C ASP A 37 -2.33 -0.07 -4.36
N ALA A 38 -2.52 1.19 -3.97
CA ALA A 38 -1.71 1.78 -2.89
C ALA A 38 -2.04 1.16 -1.52
N HIS A 39 -3.32 0.83 -1.28
CA HIS A 39 -3.73 0.06 -0.11
C HIS A 39 -3.08 -1.34 -0.11
N ASN A 40 -3.09 -2.04 -1.24
CA ASN A 40 -2.45 -3.35 -1.37
C ASN A 40 -0.92 -3.29 -1.13
N ASN A 41 -0.24 -2.30 -1.71
CA ASN A 41 1.21 -2.16 -1.59
C ASN A 41 1.63 -1.73 -0.18
N LEU A 42 0.85 -0.87 0.48
CA LEU A 42 1.04 -0.57 1.89
C LEU A 42 0.82 -1.81 2.76
N GLY A 43 -0.22 -2.60 2.48
CA GLY A 43 -0.46 -3.87 3.16
C GLY A 43 0.72 -4.84 3.08
N ASN A 44 1.29 -5.01 1.88
CA ASN A 44 2.49 -5.83 1.65
C ASN A 44 3.68 -5.36 2.50
N LEU A 45 3.99 -4.05 2.44
CA LEU A 45 5.08 -3.47 3.21
C LEU A 45 4.89 -3.67 4.73
N LEU A 46 3.67 -3.44 5.23
CA LEU A 46 3.36 -3.65 6.64
C LEU A 46 3.48 -5.12 7.05
N GLY A 47 3.12 -6.04 6.17
CA GLY A 47 3.31 -7.48 6.34
C GLY A 47 4.79 -7.85 6.47
N ASP A 48 5.64 -7.32 5.60
CA ASP A 48 7.10 -7.50 5.66
C ASP A 48 7.71 -6.97 6.97
N LEU A 49 7.14 -5.87 7.49
CA LEU A 49 7.48 -5.28 8.79
C LEU A 49 6.82 -5.97 10.00
N LYS A 50 6.04 -7.03 9.79
CA LYS A 50 5.28 -7.78 10.82
C LYS A 50 4.23 -6.94 11.57
N ARG A 51 3.75 -5.85 10.97
CA ARG A 51 2.64 -5.01 11.48
C ARG A 51 1.30 -5.53 10.97
N PHE A 52 0.96 -6.76 11.38
CA PHE A 52 -0.12 -7.54 10.76
C PHE A 52 -1.51 -6.91 10.89
N GLU A 53 -1.80 -6.27 12.02
CA GLU A 53 -3.10 -5.62 12.26
C GLU A 53 -3.33 -4.45 11.30
N GLU A 54 -2.29 -3.67 11.03
CA GLU A 54 -2.35 -2.58 10.06
C GLU A 54 -2.40 -3.13 8.63
N ALA A 55 -1.60 -4.16 8.33
CA ALA A 55 -1.62 -4.81 7.02
C ALA A 55 -3.01 -5.35 6.67
N GLU A 56 -3.67 -6.05 7.62
CA GLU A 56 -5.03 -6.56 7.43
C GLU A 56 -6.01 -5.45 7.07
N LYS A 57 -5.94 -4.31 7.76
CA LYS A 57 -6.80 -3.16 7.49
C LYS A 57 -6.63 -2.65 6.05
N GLU A 58 -5.39 -2.49 5.61
CA GLU A 58 -5.09 -2.00 4.26
C GLU A 58 -5.51 -3.01 3.18
N TYR A 59 -5.29 -4.31 3.40
CA TYR A 59 -5.77 -5.35 2.47
C TYR A 59 -7.29 -5.41 2.38
N ARG A 60 -8.01 -5.31 3.51
CA ARG A 60 -9.48 -5.26 3.51
C ARG A 60 -9.99 -4.07 2.70
N GLU A 61 -9.33 -2.92 2.80
CA GLU A 61 -9.71 -1.74 2.04
C GLU A 61 -9.40 -1.91 0.55
N ALA A 62 -8.25 -2.49 0.19
CA ALA A 62 -7.94 -2.83 -1.20
C ALA A 62 -9.00 -3.77 -1.82
N ILE A 63 -9.41 -4.81 -1.09
CA ILE A 63 -10.47 -5.75 -1.52
C ILE A 63 -11.83 -5.05 -1.64
N ARG A 64 -12.17 -4.16 -0.68
CA ARG A 64 -13.41 -3.38 -0.72
C ARG A 64 -13.49 -2.49 -1.95
N LEU A 65 -12.37 -1.87 -2.33
CA LEU A 65 -12.27 -0.97 -3.47
C LEU A 65 -12.18 -1.70 -4.81
N ASN A 66 -11.49 -2.84 -4.85
CA ASN A 66 -11.36 -3.69 -6.02
C ASN A 66 -11.44 -5.17 -5.62
N PRO A 67 -12.62 -5.80 -5.77
CA PRO A 67 -12.81 -7.21 -5.44
C PRO A 67 -11.91 -8.17 -6.23
N ASN A 68 -11.22 -7.75 -7.28
CA ASN A 68 -10.28 -8.63 -7.99
C ASN A 68 -8.99 -8.93 -7.21
N TYR A 69 -8.73 -8.26 -6.07
CA TYR A 69 -7.62 -8.64 -5.17
C TYR A 69 -7.91 -9.89 -4.34
N VAL A 70 -9.16 -10.36 -4.29
CA VAL A 70 -9.44 -11.71 -3.77
C VAL A 70 -9.12 -12.69 -4.90
N ASN A 71 -7.90 -13.23 -4.91
CA ASN A 71 -7.64 -14.45 -5.69
C ASN A 71 -8.51 -15.57 -5.11
N PRO A 72 -9.19 -16.38 -5.94
CA PRO A 72 -9.91 -17.57 -5.50
C PRO A 72 -8.97 -18.66 -4.95
#